data_AF-A0A933G445-F1
#
_entry.id   AF-A0A933G445-F1
#
_cell.length_a   1.000
_cell.length_b   1.000
_cell.length_c   1.000
_cell.angle_alpha   90.00
_cell.angle_beta   90.00
_cell.angle_gamma   90.00
#
_symmetry.space_group_name_H-M   'P 1'
#
loop_
_entity.id
_entity.type
_entity.pdbx_description
1 polymer ?
#
loop_
_entity_poly.entity_id
_entity_poly.type
_entity_poly.pdbx_seq_one_letter_code
_entity_poly.pdbx_strand_id
1 'polypeptide(L)'
;MIRSLALTVLVWEAAIGQSVRQAPTAGGPAPAIRVARSEDGLTFRDEGAIQAADLAAPGLVCLANGQLVAVFDRAAGPEGSRTMLVVSRSRDNGRSWSDPRPIHLNWPGSPPDRWMHGELLTTPEGLVQLCFLATGGIAAPDRAPTVVATRVFRAITRDGMSYRLDDAVNIPVEGSPPYLAMVRVGGETHLFISSGTADGNAEHQVSADGRTFRPASPQDSPGIENLRSIVPVDGGYRAYLAADDGVRSLFSRDARSWSKERGVRLAGRWDPAVVRLQDGSFLMLYGPRLDDERPQSGGPGALAAVVGTLLMGKDPTVLHDRATSIKKLHRLGLHCLMYAEDHGGNLPPDLASLVDGGRVKAEDLVSPFEEDPNAMSYIYIEGQRHTMDPRNVVAYEKLENQGGEGTVVLFLDGHVKWMKAEAFEKDLADTLDRLGR
;
A
#
# COMPACT_ATOMS: atom_id res chain seq x y z
N MET A 1 36.33 -32.70 -38.99
CA MET A 1 37.07 -31.55 -38.41
C MET A 1 36.05 -30.69 -37.68
N ILE A 2 35.79 -31.02 -36.42
CA ILE A 2 34.69 -30.49 -35.59
C ILE A 2 35.20 -29.22 -34.91
N ARG A 3 34.54 -28.08 -35.16
CA ARG A 3 34.85 -26.81 -34.47
C ARG A 3 34.15 -26.78 -33.12
N SER A 4 34.96 -26.65 -32.09
CA SER A 4 34.60 -26.44 -30.69
C SER A 4 33.92 -25.08 -30.49
N LEU A 5 32.68 -25.08 -30.00
CA LEU A 5 32.02 -23.92 -29.41
C LEU A 5 32.07 -24.14 -27.90
N ALA A 6 33.07 -23.55 -27.26
CA ALA A 6 33.19 -23.54 -25.80
C ALA A 6 32.19 -22.51 -25.24
N LEU A 7 31.25 -23.04 -24.49
CA LEU A 7 30.16 -22.38 -23.80
C LEU A 7 30.72 -21.53 -22.65
N THR A 8 30.63 -20.20 -22.74
CA THR A 8 30.88 -19.29 -21.61
C THR A 8 29.62 -19.25 -20.74
N VAL A 9 29.49 -20.26 -19.86
CA VAL A 9 28.59 -20.21 -18.70
C VAL A 9 29.50 -20.05 -17.49
N LEU A 10 29.78 -18.81 -17.10
CA LEU A 10 30.46 -18.50 -15.84
C LEU A 10 30.07 -17.08 -15.43
N VAL A 11 29.57 -16.98 -14.19
CA VAL A 11 29.19 -15.78 -13.44
C VAL A 11 27.78 -15.22 -13.73
N TRP A 12 26.73 -15.97 -13.38
CA TRP A 12 25.39 -15.40 -13.16
C TRP A 12 24.72 -15.85 -11.83
N GLU A 13 25.41 -16.59 -10.97
CA GLU A 13 24.83 -17.04 -9.69
C GLU A 13 24.90 -16.00 -8.56
N ALA A 14 25.72 -14.93 -8.69
CA ALA A 14 25.86 -13.93 -7.63
C ALA A 14 24.78 -12.83 -7.63
N ALA A 15 24.03 -12.64 -8.73
CA ALA A 15 23.03 -11.57 -8.86
C ALA A 15 21.63 -11.99 -8.37
N ILE A 16 21.33 -13.28 -8.34
CA ILE A 16 20.01 -13.81 -7.91
C ILE A 16 19.91 -13.86 -6.36
N GLY A 17 21.04 -13.83 -5.66
CA GLY A 17 21.12 -13.93 -4.19
C GLY A 17 20.80 -12.66 -3.40
N GLN A 18 20.60 -11.49 -4.02
CA GLN A 18 20.33 -10.22 -3.31
C GLN A 18 18.91 -9.68 -3.44
N SER A 19 18.03 -10.31 -4.24
CA SER A 19 16.65 -9.85 -4.42
C SER A 19 15.62 -10.66 -3.62
N VAL A 20 15.99 -11.77 -2.99
CA VAL A 20 15.09 -12.52 -2.09
C VAL A 20 15.38 -12.07 -0.66
N ARG A 21 14.57 -11.12 -0.20
CA ARG A 21 14.62 -10.57 1.15
C ARG A 21 14.41 -11.64 2.20
N GLN A 22 15.15 -11.54 3.30
CA GLN A 22 14.69 -12.03 4.58
C GLN A 22 13.43 -11.27 4.98
N ALA A 23 12.44 -11.97 5.54
CA ALA A 23 11.31 -11.33 6.21
C ALA A 23 11.83 -10.28 7.20
N PRO A 24 11.16 -9.12 7.35
CA PRO A 24 11.58 -8.08 8.28
C PRO A 24 11.78 -8.71 9.67
N THR A 25 12.89 -8.36 10.32
CA THR A 25 13.18 -8.78 11.68
C THR A 25 12.04 -8.31 12.59
N ALA A 26 11.53 -9.22 13.42
CA ALA A 26 10.44 -8.96 14.35
C ALA A 26 10.82 -7.80 15.29
N GLY A 27 10.34 -6.59 15.01
CA GLY A 27 10.60 -5.41 15.86
C GLY A 27 10.39 -4.05 15.19
N GLY A 28 10.46 -3.94 13.87
CA GLY A 28 10.11 -2.71 13.15
C GLY A 28 8.61 -2.54 12.95
N PRO A 29 8.08 -1.30 12.88
CA PRO A 29 6.71 -1.08 12.40
C PRO A 29 6.61 -1.63 10.98
N ALA A 30 5.64 -2.52 10.73
CA ALA A 30 5.44 -3.11 9.41
C ALA A 30 5.30 -2.02 8.34
N PRO A 31 5.87 -2.22 7.13
CA PRO A 31 5.75 -1.26 6.06
C PRO A 31 4.26 -1.03 5.77
N ALA A 32 3.84 0.23 5.95
CA ALA A 32 2.47 0.64 5.68
C ALA A 32 2.45 1.37 4.33
N ILE A 33 1.52 0.97 3.46
CA ILE A 33 1.18 1.78 2.29
C ILE A 33 0.63 3.12 2.79
N ARG A 34 1.04 4.20 2.15
CA ARG A 34 0.62 5.56 2.48
C ARG A 34 -0.10 6.23 1.33
N VAL A 35 -0.82 7.29 1.66
CA VAL A 35 -1.61 8.10 0.72
C VAL A 35 -1.01 9.49 0.63
N ALA A 36 -0.92 10.03 -0.59
CA ALA A 36 -0.63 11.42 -0.82
C ALA A 36 -1.58 12.02 -1.86
N ARG A 37 -1.84 13.32 -1.75
CA ARG A 37 -2.72 14.06 -2.68
C ARG A 37 -2.03 15.21 -3.37
N SER A 38 -2.51 15.54 -4.56
CA SER A 38 -2.01 16.64 -5.38
C SER A 38 -3.13 17.24 -6.23
N GLU A 39 -3.14 18.56 -6.39
CA GLU A 39 -4.08 19.24 -7.29
C GLU A 39 -3.60 19.22 -8.76
N ASP A 40 -2.28 19.16 -8.98
CA ASP A 40 -1.62 19.34 -10.28
C ASP A 40 -0.91 18.06 -10.78
N GLY A 41 -0.83 17.05 -9.94
CA GLY A 41 -0.08 15.81 -10.18
C GLY A 41 1.43 16.02 -10.17
N LEU A 42 1.92 17.17 -9.66
CA LEU A 42 3.33 17.53 -9.55
C LEU A 42 3.77 17.73 -8.10
N THR A 43 2.88 18.23 -7.25
CA THR A 43 3.18 18.51 -5.85
C THR A 43 2.30 17.66 -4.95
N PHE A 44 2.86 16.61 -4.35
CA PHE A 44 2.12 15.69 -3.49
C PHE A 44 2.34 16.01 -2.00
N ARG A 45 1.26 15.92 -1.22
CA ARG A 45 1.27 16.04 0.24
C ARG A 45 0.92 14.69 0.86
N ASP A 46 1.80 14.20 1.73
CA ASP A 46 1.60 12.98 2.54
C ASP A 46 0.40 13.19 3.48
N GLU A 47 -0.61 12.31 3.40
CA GLU A 47 -1.82 12.35 4.24
C GLU A 47 -1.85 11.21 5.27
N GLY A 48 -0.78 10.42 5.38
CA GLY A 48 -0.67 9.31 6.32
C GLY A 48 -0.83 7.93 5.69
N ALA A 49 -1.05 6.93 6.55
CA ALA A 49 -1.06 5.52 6.18
C ALA A 49 -2.45 4.99 5.86
N ILE A 50 -2.54 4.06 4.92
CA ILE A 50 -3.67 3.13 4.83
C ILE A 50 -3.52 2.11 5.95
N GLN A 51 -4.62 1.75 6.61
CA GLN A 51 -4.67 0.72 7.64
C GLN A 51 -4.52 -0.69 7.03
N ALA A 52 -3.34 -1.02 6.53
CA ALA A 52 -3.00 -2.37 6.12
C ALA A 52 -1.49 -2.59 6.22
N ALA A 53 -1.11 -3.42 7.20
CA ALA A 53 0.25 -3.93 7.32
C ALA A 53 0.55 -4.96 6.22
N ASP A 54 1.84 -5.15 5.94
CA ASP A 54 2.36 -6.22 5.07
C ASP A 54 1.89 -6.13 3.61
N LEU A 55 1.68 -4.90 3.14
CA LEU A 55 1.35 -4.60 1.75
C LEU A 55 2.53 -3.93 1.04
N ALA A 56 2.73 -4.27 -0.23
CA ALA A 56 3.75 -3.66 -1.08
C ALA A 56 3.25 -3.46 -2.52
N ALA A 57 4.04 -2.75 -3.32
CA ALA A 57 3.84 -2.55 -4.77
C ALA A 57 2.38 -2.25 -5.15
N PRO A 58 1.83 -1.10 -4.72
CA PRO A 58 0.46 -0.76 -5.06
C PRO A 58 0.29 -0.65 -6.57
N GLY A 59 -0.88 -1.05 -7.07
CA GLY A 59 -1.43 -0.67 -8.37
C GLY A 59 -2.81 -0.06 -8.16
N LEU A 60 -3.18 0.97 -8.93
CA LEU A 60 -4.34 1.79 -8.61
C LEU A 60 -5.12 2.20 -9.86
N VAL A 61 -6.45 2.12 -9.80
CA VAL A 61 -7.34 2.65 -10.84
C VAL A 61 -8.59 3.32 -10.25
N CYS A 62 -9.11 4.32 -10.97
CA CYS A 62 -10.37 4.98 -10.68
C CYS A 62 -11.40 4.49 -11.71
N LEU A 63 -12.51 3.95 -11.21
CA LEU A 63 -13.60 3.46 -12.05
C LEU A 63 -14.48 4.64 -12.51
N ALA A 64 -15.28 4.41 -13.56
CA ALA A 64 -16.18 5.44 -14.10
C ALA A 64 -17.19 5.99 -13.05
N ASN A 65 -17.53 5.20 -12.04
CA ASN A 65 -18.40 5.60 -10.93
C ASN A 65 -17.67 6.32 -9.78
N GLY A 66 -16.38 6.63 -9.93
CA GLY A 66 -15.56 7.32 -8.91
C GLY A 66 -14.98 6.41 -7.83
N GLN A 67 -15.34 5.12 -7.82
CA GLN A 67 -14.76 4.17 -6.89
C GLN A 67 -13.29 3.91 -7.24
N LEU A 68 -12.43 3.89 -6.23
CA LEU A 68 -11.03 3.49 -6.38
C LEU A 68 -10.89 1.99 -6.11
N VAL A 69 -10.04 1.33 -6.90
CA VAL A 69 -9.62 -0.05 -6.71
C VAL A 69 -8.10 -0.07 -6.66
N ALA A 70 -7.55 -0.55 -5.55
CA ALA A 70 -6.12 -0.73 -5.37
C ALA A 70 -5.78 -2.21 -5.22
N VAL A 71 -4.75 -2.68 -5.92
CA VAL A 71 -4.17 -4.01 -5.77
C VAL A 71 -2.80 -3.90 -5.11
N PHE A 72 -2.43 -4.89 -4.31
CA PHE A 72 -1.16 -4.91 -3.59
C PHE A 72 -0.58 -6.31 -3.59
N ASP A 73 0.73 -6.37 -3.43
CA ASP A 73 1.44 -7.57 -3.05
C ASP A 73 1.28 -7.79 -1.54
N ARG A 74 0.90 -9.00 -1.14
CA ARG A 74 0.89 -9.44 0.26
C ARG A 74 1.73 -10.70 0.40
N ALA A 75 2.69 -10.66 1.33
CA ALA A 75 3.43 -11.84 1.74
C ALA A 75 2.47 -12.88 2.35
N ALA A 76 2.62 -14.13 1.96
CA ALA A 76 1.80 -15.25 2.40
C ALA A 76 2.67 -16.49 2.66
N GLY A 77 2.15 -17.40 3.49
CA GLY A 77 2.86 -18.62 3.89
C GLY A 77 3.98 -18.37 4.90
N PRO A 78 4.66 -19.44 5.35
CA PRO A 78 5.80 -19.33 6.28
C PRO A 78 6.85 -18.39 5.70
N GLU A 79 7.28 -17.42 6.51
CA GLU A 79 8.36 -16.47 6.19
C GLU A 79 8.17 -15.66 4.88
N GLY A 80 6.93 -15.52 4.39
CA GLY A 80 6.67 -14.81 3.13
C GLY A 80 7.14 -15.58 1.88
N SER A 81 7.24 -16.90 1.98
CA SER A 81 7.63 -17.78 0.87
C SER A 81 6.72 -17.63 -0.37
N ARG A 82 5.47 -17.23 -0.18
CA ARG A 82 4.48 -16.93 -1.24
C ARG A 82 4.15 -15.44 -1.27
N THR A 83 3.72 -14.99 -2.44
CA THR A 83 3.15 -13.65 -2.62
C THR A 83 1.80 -13.81 -3.30
N MET A 84 0.78 -13.13 -2.77
CA MET A 84 -0.54 -13.08 -3.38
C MET A 84 -0.95 -11.63 -3.63
N LEU A 85 -1.79 -11.46 -4.65
CA LEU A 85 -2.44 -10.19 -4.91
C LEU A 85 -3.67 -10.04 -4.02
N VAL A 86 -3.75 -8.94 -3.30
CA VAL A 86 -4.92 -8.53 -2.53
C VAL A 86 -5.48 -7.23 -3.07
N VAL A 87 -6.78 -7.01 -2.92
CA VAL A 87 -7.46 -5.81 -3.37
C VAL A 87 -8.11 -5.08 -2.19
N SER A 88 -8.01 -3.75 -2.21
CA SER A 88 -8.76 -2.83 -1.36
C SER A 88 -9.51 -1.81 -2.22
N ARG A 89 -10.59 -1.24 -1.68
CA ARG A 89 -11.46 -0.31 -2.38
C ARG A 89 -11.72 0.92 -1.54
N SER A 90 -11.89 2.04 -2.22
CA SER A 90 -12.40 3.27 -1.63
C SER A 90 -13.61 3.77 -2.41
N ARG A 91 -14.63 4.24 -1.68
CA ARG A 91 -15.84 4.88 -2.23
C ARG A 91 -15.88 6.39 -1.97
N ASP A 92 -14.85 6.92 -1.33
CA ASP A 92 -14.78 8.30 -0.82
C ASP A 92 -13.47 8.98 -1.25
N ASN A 93 -13.06 8.73 -2.49
CA ASN A 93 -11.84 9.29 -3.10
C ASN A 93 -10.56 8.98 -2.31
N GLY A 94 -10.48 7.81 -1.67
CA GLY A 94 -9.31 7.32 -0.95
C GLY A 94 -9.18 7.84 0.48
N ARG A 95 -10.25 8.39 1.08
CA ARG A 95 -10.24 8.80 2.49
C ARG A 95 -10.34 7.59 3.42
N SER A 96 -11.16 6.61 3.05
CA SER A 96 -11.24 5.31 3.70
C SER A 96 -11.05 4.18 2.68
N TRP A 97 -10.56 3.05 3.18
CA TRP A 97 -10.24 1.87 2.40
C TRP A 97 -10.82 0.64 3.07
N SER A 98 -11.38 -0.28 2.29
CA SER A 98 -11.82 -1.57 2.81
C SER A 98 -10.64 -2.43 3.25
N ASP A 99 -10.84 -3.37 4.16
CA ASP A 99 -9.83 -4.39 4.46
C ASP A 99 -9.35 -5.08 3.18
N PRO A 100 -8.03 -5.23 2.97
CA PRO A 100 -7.53 -5.87 1.76
C PRO A 100 -7.82 -7.38 1.78
N ARG A 101 -8.43 -7.86 0.70
CA ARG A 101 -8.85 -9.27 0.54
C ARG A 101 -8.13 -9.90 -0.65
N PRO A 102 -7.78 -11.20 -0.61
CA PRO A 102 -7.23 -11.90 -1.77
C PRO A 102 -8.15 -11.77 -2.99
N ILE A 103 -7.56 -11.52 -4.16
CA ILE A 103 -8.33 -11.58 -5.41
C ILE A 103 -8.72 -13.03 -5.72
N HIS A 104 -9.87 -13.21 -6.36
CA HIS A 104 -10.30 -14.52 -6.85
C HIS A 104 -9.90 -14.63 -8.33
N LEU A 105 -8.79 -15.31 -8.62
CA LEU A 105 -8.35 -15.56 -9.98
C LEU A 105 -8.72 -16.97 -10.43
N ASN A 106 -9.52 -17.09 -11.50
CA ASN A 106 -9.82 -18.38 -12.10
C ASN A 106 -8.61 -18.87 -12.92
N TRP A 107 -7.67 -19.53 -12.25
CA TRP A 107 -6.46 -20.08 -12.84
C TRP A 107 -6.68 -21.54 -13.30
N PRO A 108 -6.27 -21.92 -14.52
CA PRO A 108 -6.38 -23.31 -14.97
C PRO A 108 -5.35 -24.18 -14.24
N GLY A 109 -5.84 -25.12 -13.41
CA GLY A 109 -4.98 -26.06 -12.67
C GLY A 109 -4.39 -25.46 -11.40
N SER A 110 -3.15 -25.83 -11.07
CA SER A 110 -2.47 -25.33 -9.87
C SER A 110 -1.97 -23.90 -10.09
N PRO A 111 -2.29 -22.96 -9.17
CA PRO A 111 -1.79 -21.59 -9.26
C PRO A 111 -0.26 -21.54 -9.08
N PRO A 112 0.44 -20.57 -9.69
CA PRO A 112 1.84 -20.28 -9.40
C PRO A 112 2.06 -19.97 -7.91
N ASP A 113 3.28 -20.21 -7.42
CA ASP A 113 3.64 -19.94 -6.03
C ASP A 113 3.64 -18.45 -5.67
N ARG A 114 3.87 -17.57 -6.67
CA ARG A 114 3.85 -16.12 -6.45
C ARG A 114 3.18 -15.37 -7.58
N TRP A 115 2.25 -14.50 -7.22
CA TRP A 115 1.68 -13.45 -8.07
C TRP A 115 2.00 -12.11 -7.46
N MET A 116 2.55 -11.19 -8.24
CA MET A 116 3.05 -9.91 -7.73
C MET A 116 2.99 -8.79 -8.77
N HIS A 117 3.19 -7.57 -8.30
CA HIS A 117 3.32 -6.35 -9.10
C HIS A 117 2.13 -6.16 -10.03
N GLY A 118 0.92 -6.23 -9.46
CA GLY A 118 -0.33 -6.03 -10.18
C GLY A 118 -0.51 -4.57 -10.61
N GLU A 119 -0.76 -4.36 -11.90
CA GLU A 119 -1.08 -3.05 -12.48
C GLU A 119 -2.50 -3.07 -13.07
N LEU A 120 -3.26 -2.01 -12.82
CA LEU A 120 -4.67 -1.92 -13.17
C LEU A 120 -4.92 -0.91 -14.28
N LEU A 121 -5.84 -1.23 -15.18
CA LEU A 121 -6.25 -0.34 -16.28
C LEU A 121 -7.74 -0.50 -16.56
N THR A 122 -8.47 0.60 -16.73
CA THR A 122 -9.86 0.54 -17.20
C THR A 122 -9.90 0.39 -18.72
N THR A 123 -10.81 -0.48 -19.16
CA THR A 123 -11.12 -0.67 -20.59
C THR A 123 -12.24 0.28 -21.03
N PRO A 124 -12.36 0.59 -22.33
CA PRO A 124 -13.48 1.37 -22.86
C PRO A 124 -14.86 0.79 -22.52
N GLU A 125 -14.95 -0.53 -22.35
CA GLU A 125 -16.18 -1.24 -22.00
C GLU A 125 -16.51 -1.19 -20.49
N GLY A 126 -15.71 -0.48 -19.70
CA GLY A 126 -15.88 -0.35 -18.25
C GLY A 126 -15.42 -1.56 -17.45
N LEU A 127 -14.72 -2.52 -18.07
CA LEU A 127 -14.04 -3.61 -17.37
C LEU A 127 -12.72 -3.10 -16.78
N VAL A 128 -12.23 -3.78 -15.74
CA VAL A 128 -10.89 -3.59 -15.19
C VAL A 128 -9.99 -4.70 -15.71
N GLN A 129 -8.89 -4.31 -16.32
CA GLN A 129 -7.78 -5.17 -16.71
C GLN A 129 -6.73 -5.14 -15.59
N LEU A 130 -6.26 -6.32 -15.19
CA LEU A 130 -5.12 -6.52 -14.32
C LEU A 130 -4.01 -7.17 -15.14
N CYS A 131 -2.84 -6.53 -15.23
CA CYS A 131 -1.61 -7.19 -15.66
C CYS A 131 -0.75 -7.44 -14.43
N PHE A 132 -0.13 -8.61 -14.33
CA PHE A 132 0.63 -8.99 -13.15
C PHE A 132 1.74 -9.98 -13.52
N LEU A 133 2.73 -10.09 -12.64
CA LEU A 133 3.75 -11.11 -12.76
C LEU A 133 3.34 -12.37 -12.05
N ALA A 134 3.66 -13.52 -12.65
CA ALA A 134 3.69 -14.76 -11.92
C ALA A 134 5.02 -15.48 -12.10
N THR A 135 5.49 -16.06 -11.00
CA THR A 135 6.67 -16.93 -10.98
C THR A 135 6.25 -18.30 -10.48
N GLY A 136 6.57 -19.33 -11.26
CA GLY A 136 6.34 -20.71 -10.87
C GLY A 136 6.73 -21.64 -12.01
N GLY A 137 7.57 -22.63 -11.73
CA GLY A 137 7.74 -23.76 -12.64
C GLY A 137 6.55 -24.69 -12.47
N ILE A 138 6.00 -25.22 -13.56
CA ILE A 138 5.33 -26.52 -13.46
C ILE A 138 6.46 -27.50 -13.10
N ALA A 139 6.68 -27.71 -11.80
CA ALA A 139 7.67 -28.66 -11.34
C ALA A 139 7.22 -30.05 -11.83
N ALA A 140 7.83 -30.53 -12.90
CA ALA A 140 7.80 -31.95 -13.19
C ALA A 140 8.54 -32.63 -12.02
N PRO A 141 7.94 -33.61 -11.32
CA PRO A 141 8.47 -34.14 -10.06
C PRO A 141 9.90 -34.69 -10.14
N ASP A 142 10.42 -34.98 -11.34
CA ASP A 142 11.71 -35.63 -11.56
C ASP A 142 12.79 -34.75 -12.23
N ARG A 143 12.59 -33.43 -12.35
CA ARG A 143 13.61 -32.53 -12.94
C ARG A 143 14.21 -31.58 -11.92
N ALA A 144 15.54 -31.41 -12.02
CA ALA A 144 16.28 -30.38 -11.30
C ALA A 144 15.59 -29.01 -11.45
N PRO A 145 15.61 -28.16 -10.40
CA PRO A 145 14.92 -26.87 -10.39
C PRO A 145 15.36 -26.06 -11.61
N THR A 146 14.44 -25.96 -12.57
CA THR A 146 14.64 -25.16 -13.77
C THR A 146 14.47 -23.70 -13.36
N VAL A 147 15.29 -22.80 -13.92
CA VAL A 147 15.16 -21.34 -13.72
C VAL A 147 13.69 -20.97 -13.79
N VAL A 148 13.14 -20.45 -12.68
CA VAL A 148 11.73 -20.09 -12.58
C VAL A 148 11.50 -18.91 -13.52
N ALA A 149 10.88 -19.17 -14.67
CA ALA A 149 10.59 -18.12 -15.63
C ALA A 149 9.50 -17.18 -15.07
N THR A 150 9.84 -15.91 -14.94
CA THR A 150 8.86 -14.85 -14.66
C THR A 150 8.10 -14.51 -15.93
N ARG A 151 6.79 -14.35 -15.84
CA ARG A 151 5.95 -14.02 -17.00
C ARG A 151 4.89 -12.99 -16.64
N VAL A 152 4.56 -12.10 -17.57
CA VAL A 152 3.42 -11.18 -17.47
C VAL A 152 2.16 -11.91 -17.93
N PHE A 153 1.15 -11.91 -17.06
CA PHE A 153 -0.19 -12.40 -17.33
C PHE A 153 -1.19 -11.26 -17.32
N ARG A 154 -2.35 -11.50 -17.93
CA ARG A 154 -3.49 -10.60 -17.92
C ARG A 154 -4.72 -11.30 -17.35
N ALA A 155 -5.51 -10.56 -16.60
CA ALA A 155 -6.86 -10.97 -16.23
C ALA A 155 -7.85 -9.80 -16.35
N ILE A 156 -9.13 -10.11 -16.49
CA ILE A 156 -10.20 -9.11 -16.63
C ILE A 156 -11.27 -9.35 -15.57
N THR A 157 -11.85 -8.26 -15.07
CA THR A 157 -12.98 -8.29 -14.14
C THR A 157 -13.99 -7.17 -14.41
N ARG A 158 -15.22 -7.36 -13.92
CA ARG A 158 -16.24 -6.31 -13.84
C ARG A 158 -16.30 -5.68 -12.46
N ASP A 159 -15.97 -6.45 -11.43
CA ASP A 159 -16.16 -6.02 -10.06
C ASP A 159 -14.87 -5.49 -9.44
N GLY A 160 -13.69 -5.95 -9.87
CA GLY A 160 -12.39 -5.63 -9.24
C GLY A 160 -11.88 -6.71 -8.28
N MET A 161 -12.60 -7.82 -8.10
CA MET A 161 -12.33 -8.89 -7.13
C MET A 161 -12.21 -10.26 -7.81
N SER A 162 -13.13 -10.56 -8.72
CA SER A 162 -13.23 -11.84 -9.42
C SER A 162 -12.67 -11.69 -10.82
N TYR A 163 -11.48 -12.22 -11.04
CA TYR A 163 -10.72 -12.07 -12.27
C TYR A 163 -10.79 -13.35 -13.10
N ARG A 164 -11.08 -13.19 -14.40
CA ARG A 164 -10.94 -14.24 -15.41
C ARG A 164 -9.60 -14.06 -16.09
N LEU A 165 -8.73 -15.06 -16.00
CA LEU A 165 -7.44 -15.08 -16.70
C LEU A 165 -7.67 -15.00 -18.22
N ASP A 166 -6.83 -14.24 -18.90
CA ASP A 166 -6.70 -14.22 -20.34
C ASP A 166 -5.38 -14.90 -20.72
N ASP A 167 -5.47 -16.19 -21.02
CA ASP A 167 -4.34 -17.06 -21.34
C ASP A 167 -3.59 -16.69 -22.63
N ALA A 168 -4.19 -15.83 -23.45
CA ALA A 168 -3.53 -15.27 -24.64
C ALA A 168 -2.39 -14.31 -24.29
N VAL A 169 -2.42 -13.67 -23.10
CA VAL A 169 -1.33 -12.79 -22.65
C VAL A 169 -0.40 -13.58 -21.76
N ASN A 170 0.79 -13.86 -22.29
CA ASN A 170 1.79 -14.62 -21.58
C ASN A 170 3.20 -14.23 -22.02
N ILE A 171 3.65 -13.05 -21.58
CA ILE A 171 4.91 -12.45 -22.05
C ILE A 171 6.05 -12.95 -21.16
N PRO A 172 7.07 -13.64 -21.71
CA PRO A 172 8.24 -14.04 -20.92
C PRO A 172 9.04 -12.80 -20.51
N VAL A 173 9.57 -12.83 -19.30
CA VAL A 173 10.43 -11.78 -18.77
C VAL A 173 11.77 -12.40 -18.39
N GLU A 174 12.87 -11.80 -18.83
CA GLU A 174 14.22 -12.23 -18.49
C GLU A 174 14.73 -11.52 -17.22
N GLY A 175 15.45 -12.24 -16.37
CA GLY A 175 16.12 -11.68 -15.19
C GLY A 175 15.21 -11.48 -13.98
N SER A 176 15.47 -10.39 -13.23
CA SER A 176 14.76 -10.05 -12.00
C SER A 176 13.29 -9.68 -12.27
N PRO A 177 12.36 -9.92 -11.33
CA PRO A 177 10.98 -9.49 -11.46
C PRO A 177 10.89 -7.98 -11.73
N PRO A 178 10.31 -7.55 -12.86
CA PRO A 178 10.22 -6.15 -13.24
C PRO A 178 9.02 -5.48 -12.58
N TYR A 179 8.90 -4.17 -12.75
CA TYR A 179 7.67 -3.44 -12.49
C TYR A 179 6.88 -3.23 -13.78
N LEU A 180 5.56 -3.22 -13.65
CA LEU A 180 4.64 -3.00 -14.75
C LEU A 180 4.05 -1.60 -14.63
N ALA A 181 3.86 -0.93 -15.77
CA ALA A 181 3.02 0.26 -15.86
C ALA A 181 2.21 0.22 -17.15
N MET A 182 0.96 0.67 -17.09
CA MET A 182 0.05 0.62 -18.24
C MET A 182 -0.67 1.93 -18.49
N VAL A 183 -0.95 2.21 -19.77
CA VAL A 183 -1.79 3.34 -20.17
C VAL A 183 -2.50 3.08 -21.50
N ARG A 184 -3.67 3.69 -21.72
CA ARG A 184 -4.36 3.68 -23.02
C ARG A 184 -4.00 4.94 -23.82
N VAL A 185 -3.55 4.75 -25.06
CA VAL A 185 -3.22 5.84 -25.99
C VAL A 185 -3.82 5.54 -27.36
N GLY A 186 -4.67 6.43 -27.86
CA GLY A 186 -5.23 6.30 -29.23
C GLY A 186 -5.95 4.98 -29.51
N GLY A 187 -6.51 4.32 -28.48
CA GLY A 187 -7.14 3.00 -28.63
C GLY A 187 -6.20 1.80 -28.51
N GLU A 188 -4.90 2.01 -28.30
CA GLU A 188 -3.92 0.97 -27.97
C GLU A 188 -3.65 0.94 -26.46
N THR A 189 -3.34 -0.23 -25.93
CA THR A 189 -2.77 -0.43 -24.59
C THR A 189 -1.27 -0.42 -24.71
N HIS A 190 -0.62 0.49 -23.99
CA HIS A 190 0.82 0.56 -23.83
C HIS A 190 1.17 -0.13 -22.50
N LEU A 191 2.03 -1.15 -22.57
CA LEU A 191 2.58 -1.86 -21.42
C LEU A 191 4.08 -1.59 -21.36
N PHE A 192 4.54 -1.13 -20.21
CA PHE A 192 5.95 -0.95 -19.92
C PHE A 192 6.41 -1.97 -18.89
N ILE A 193 7.55 -2.60 -19.14
CA ILE A 193 8.15 -3.62 -18.27
C ILE A 193 9.54 -3.11 -17.86
N SER A 194 9.67 -2.60 -16.64
CA SER A 194 10.91 -1.96 -16.16
C SER A 194 11.68 -2.88 -15.21
N SER A 195 12.94 -3.17 -15.49
CA SER A 195 13.74 -4.21 -14.80
C SER A 195 14.08 -3.93 -13.33
N GLY A 196 13.54 -2.89 -12.70
CA GLY A 196 13.81 -2.53 -11.30
C GLY A 196 15.26 -2.14 -10.98
N THR A 197 16.14 -2.18 -11.98
CA THR A 197 17.55 -1.78 -11.89
C THR A 197 17.71 -0.36 -12.41
N ALA A 198 18.60 0.42 -11.77
CA ALA A 198 18.86 1.81 -12.16
C ALA A 198 19.40 1.94 -13.60
N ASP A 199 20.05 0.90 -14.13
CA ASP A 199 20.63 0.94 -15.49
C ASP A 199 19.66 0.41 -16.57
N GLY A 200 18.45 -0.01 -16.18
CA GLY A 200 17.51 -0.70 -17.05
C GLY A 200 16.51 0.22 -17.74
N ASN A 201 16.52 0.25 -19.07
CA ASN A 201 15.40 0.80 -19.83
C ASN A 201 14.15 -0.07 -19.64
N ALA A 202 12.97 0.55 -19.60
CA ALA A 202 11.73 -0.19 -19.67
C ALA A 202 11.52 -0.73 -21.10
N GLU A 203 11.19 -2.01 -21.22
CA GLU A 203 10.68 -2.58 -22.46
C GLU A 203 9.29 -2.00 -22.73
N HIS A 204 9.08 -1.45 -23.92
CA HIS A 204 7.79 -0.89 -24.31
C HIS A 204 7.08 -1.83 -25.29
N GLN A 205 5.89 -2.30 -24.90
CA GLN A 205 5.01 -3.09 -25.75
C GLN A 205 3.67 -2.37 -25.97
N VAL A 206 3.07 -2.58 -27.14
CA VAL A 206 1.76 -2.04 -27.50
C VAL A 206 0.81 -3.13 -27.96
N SER A 207 -0.47 -2.94 -27.70
CA SER A 207 -1.52 -3.88 -28.10
C SER A 207 -2.80 -3.14 -28.46
N ALA A 208 -3.33 -3.37 -29.66
CA ALA A 208 -4.59 -2.78 -30.09
C ALA A 208 -5.80 -3.43 -29.38
N ASP A 209 -5.74 -4.74 -29.13
CA ASP A 209 -6.81 -5.55 -28.53
C ASP A 209 -6.61 -5.80 -27.02
N GLY A 210 -5.46 -5.40 -26.47
CA GLY A 210 -5.06 -5.69 -25.10
C GLY A 210 -4.69 -7.16 -24.86
N ARG A 211 -4.56 -7.98 -25.90
CA ARG A 211 -4.27 -9.43 -25.82
C ARG A 211 -2.97 -9.79 -26.53
N THR A 212 -2.76 -9.23 -27.73
CA THR A 212 -1.54 -9.47 -28.49
C THR A 212 -0.62 -8.28 -28.34
N PHE A 213 0.46 -8.45 -27.58
CA PHE A 213 1.47 -7.41 -27.39
C PHE A 213 2.62 -7.59 -28.38
N ARG A 214 3.10 -6.47 -28.91
CA ARG A 214 4.26 -6.38 -29.79
C ARG A 214 5.18 -5.27 -29.31
N PRO A 215 6.50 -5.37 -29.52
CA PRO A 215 7.41 -4.27 -29.23
C PRO A 215 6.96 -2.96 -29.89
N ALA A 216 7.02 -1.88 -29.13
CA ALA A 216 6.78 -0.53 -29.64
C ALA A 216 7.97 -0.04 -30.50
N SER A 217 7.75 1.03 -31.26
CA SER A 217 8.83 1.77 -31.91
C SER A 217 8.82 3.22 -31.39
N PRO A 218 9.96 3.75 -30.90
CA PRO A 218 11.20 3.03 -30.59
C PRO A 218 10.97 1.95 -29.51
N GLN A 219 11.77 0.87 -29.56
CA GLN A 219 11.62 -0.27 -28.64
C GLN A 219 12.15 0.06 -27.24
N ASP A 220 13.22 0.85 -27.18
CA ASP A 220 13.78 1.38 -25.95
C ASP A 220 13.27 2.80 -25.70
N SER A 221 12.82 3.04 -24.48
CA SER A 221 12.53 4.39 -23.99
C SER A 221 13.67 4.82 -23.04
N PRO A 222 14.76 5.41 -23.57
CA PRO A 222 15.92 5.76 -22.76
C PRO A 222 15.55 6.74 -21.64
N GLY A 223 16.05 6.45 -20.42
CA GLY A 223 15.82 7.27 -19.23
C GLY A 223 14.48 7.04 -18.53
N ILE A 224 13.77 5.95 -18.88
CA ILE A 224 12.63 5.42 -18.13
C ILE A 224 13.11 4.27 -17.25
N GLU A 225 13.78 4.65 -16.16
CA GLU A 225 14.26 3.73 -15.13
C GLU A 225 13.22 3.69 -14.01
N ASN A 226 12.97 2.50 -13.44
CA ASN A 226 12.09 2.31 -12.28
C ASN A 226 10.68 2.90 -12.45
N LEU A 227 10.08 2.75 -13.63
CA LEU A 227 8.72 3.19 -13.93
C LEU A 227 7.68 2.38 -13.18
N ARG A 228 6.78 3.06 -12.44
CA ARG A 228 5.79 2.42 -11.57
C ARG A 228 4.34 2.72 -11.93
N SER A 229 4.05 3.89 -12.50
CA SER A 229 2.69 4.28 -12.82
C SER A 229 2.65 5.30 -13.96
N ILE A 230 1.62 5.24 -14.81
CA ILE A 230 1.36 6.24 -15.85
C ILE A 230 -0.10 6.69 -15.75
N VAL A 231 -0.33 8.00 -15.76
CA VAL A 231 -1.68 8.57 -15.76
C VAL A 231 -1.88 9.54 -16.91
N PRO A 232 -3.09 9.62 -17.49
CA PRO A 232 -3.45 10.69 -18.40
C PRO A 232 -3.51 12.03 -17.66
N VAL A 233 -2.94 13.07 -18.28
CA VAL A 233 -2.97 14.46 -17.82
C VAL A 233 -3.36 15.38 -18.96
N ASP A 234 -3.59 16.66 -18.67
CA ASP A 234 -3.95 17.61 -19.71
C ASP A 234 -2.83 17.72 -20.76
N GLY A 235 -3.16 17.45 -22.01
CA GLY A 235 -2.23 17.49 -23.14
C GLY A 235 -1.32 16.26 -23.30
N GLY A 236 -1.47 15.21 -22.48
CA GLY A 236 -0.68 13.99 -22.64
C GLY A 236 -0.76 13.01 -21.48
N TYR A 237 0.41 12.51 -21.09
CA TYR A 237 0.60 11.45 -20.12
C TYR A 237 1.74 11.80 -19.19
N ARG A 238 1.60 11.44 -17.92
CA ARG A 238 2.65 11.58 -16.92
C ARG A 238 3.00 10.21 -16.35
N ALA A 239 4.28 9.88 -16.43
CA ALA A 239 4.86 8.69 -15.82
C ALA A 239 5.46 9.08 -14.46
N TYR A 240 5.29 8.22 -13.46
CA TYR A 240 5.90 8.34 -12.15
C TYR A 240 6.94 7.23 -11.94
N LEU A 241 8.12 7.65 -11.48
CA LEU A 241 9.30 6.80 -11.33
C LEU A 241 9.73 6.80 -9.86
N ALA A 242 10.26 5.68 -9.38
CA ALA A 242 11.00 5.64 -8.13
C ALA A 242 12.47 6.01 -8.39
N ALA A 243 13.02 6.98 -7.63
CA ALA A 243 14.40 7.42 -7.72
C ALA A 243 15.05 7.52 -6.33
N ASP A 244 16.36 7.74 -6.30
CA ASP A 244 17.13 7.81 -5.05
C ASP A 244 16.70 8.94 -4.11
N ASP A 245 16.13 10.03 -4.62
CA ASP A 245 15.66 11.15 -3.80
C ASP A 245 14.13 11.18 -3.61
N GLY A 246 13.43 10.18 -4.15
CA GLY A 246 11.98 10.02 -4.01
C GLY A 246 11.28 9.79 -5.36
N VAL A 247 10.01 10.19 -5.44
CA VAL A 247 9.22 10.04 -6.66
C VAL A 247 9.55 11.14 -7.65
N ARG A 248 9.88 10.76 -8.89
CA ARG A 248 10.09 11.69 -10.02
C ARG A 248 9.04 11.47 -11.09
N SER A 249 8.99 12.35 -12.09
CA SER A 249 8.06 12.18 -13.21
C SER A 249 8.65 12.54 -14.57
N LEU A 250 8.05 11.92 -15.59
CA LEU A 250 8.27 12.23 -17.00
C LEU A 250 6.94 12.63 -17.64
N PHE A 251 7.00 13.53 -18.62
CA PHE A 251 5.85 13.89 -19.45
C PHE A 251 6.01 13.36 -20.87
N SER A 252 4.91 12.93 -21.47
CA SER A 252 4.84 12.53 -22.88
C SER A 252 3.52 12.96 -23.50
N ARG A 253 3.52 13.33 -24.78
CA ARG A 253 2.27 13.59 -25.53
C ARG A 253 1.66 12.33 -26.14
N ASP A 254 2.46 11.28 -26.31
CA ASP A 254 2.14 10.09 -27.10
C ASP A 254 2.45 8.77 -26.38
N ALA A 255 2.93 8.85 -25.13
CA ALA A 255 3.49 7.75 -24.35
C ALA A 255 4.56 6.94 -25.12
N ARG A 256 5.33 7.59 -26.00
CA ARG A 256 6.47 7.03 -26.73
C ARG A 256 7.71 7.89 -26.53
N SER A 257 7.53 9.21 -26.57
CA SER A 257 8.60 10.18 -26.39
C SER A 257 8.44 10.86 -25.04
N TRP A 258 9.40 10.66 -24.14
CA TRP A 258 9.31 11.10 -22.75
C TRP A 258 10.35 12.18 -22.44
N SER A 259 9.92 13.20 -21.70
CA SER A 259 10.77 14.29 -21.22
C SER A 259 10.75 14.35 -19.70
N LYS A 260 11.93 14.41 -19.07
CA LYS A 260 12.07 14.55 -17.62
C LYS A 260 11.44 15.87 -17.15
N GLU A 261 10.50 15.79 -16.22
CA GLU A 261 9.94 16.97 -15.56
C GLU A 261 10.84 17.39 -14.38
N ARG A 262 10.88 18.69 -14.07
CA ARG A 262 11.73 19.21 -12.98
C ARG A 262 11.17 18.90 -11.59
N GLY A 263 12.05 18.65 -10.63
CA GLY A 263 11.71 18.49 -9.21
C GLY A 263 11.36 17.06 -8.79
N VAL A 264 11.13 16.91 -7.48
CA VAL A 264 10.71 15.65 -6.83
C VAL A 264 9.25 15.81 -6.42
N ARG A 265 8.44 14.79 -6.72
CA ARG A 265 6.99 14.75 -6.45
C ARG A 265 6.69 14.44 -5.01
N LEU A 266 7.47 13.53 -4.43
CA LEU A 266 7.35 13.10 -3.06
C LEU A 266 8.71 12.58 -2.56
N ALA A 267 9.37 13.33 -1.67
CA ALA A 267 10.76 13.07 -1.27
C ALA A 267 10.88 11.83 -0.37
N GLY A 268 11.90 11.01 -0.61
CA GLY A 268 12.19 9.81 0.18
C GLY A 268 11.08 8.75 0.18
N ARG A 269 10.21 8.74 -0.83
CA ARG A 269 9.11 7.76 -1.01
C ARG A 269 9.29 6.97 -2.29
N TRP A 270 8.83 5.72 -2.27
CA TRP A 270 9.05 4.73 -3.34
C TRP A 270 7.74 4.06 -3.76
N ASP A 271 7.80 3.35 -4.89
CA ASP A 271 6.69 2.56 -5.45
C ASP A 271 5.36 3.33 -5.62
N PRO A 272 5.36 4.48 -6.36
CA PRO A 272 4.15 5.25 -6.54
C PRO A 272 3.15 4.55 -7.48
N ALA A 273 1.89 4.46 -7.04
CA ALA A 273 0.72 4.18 -7.86
C ALA A 273 -0.19 5.40 -7.86
N VAL A 274 -0.34 6.05 -9.01
CA VAL A 274 -1.04 7.34 -9.12
C VAL A 274 -2.33 7.18 -9.91
N VAL A 275 -3.36 7.93 -9.53
CA VAL A 275 -4.59 8.06 -10.30
C VAL A 275 -5.08 9.50 -10.31
N ARG A 276 -5.71 9.92 -11.41
CA ARG A 276 -6.48 11.16 -11.49
C ARG A 276 -7.91 10.90 -11.02
N LEU A 277 -8.39 11.68 -10.06
CA LEU A 277 -9.73 11.62 -9.49
C LEU A 277 -10.74 12.35 -10.40
N GLN A 278 -12.03 12.15 -10.14
CA GLN A 278 -13.11 12.75 -10.94
C GLN A 278 -13.16 14.28 -10.87
N ASP A 279 -12.70 14.86 -9.77
CA ASP A 279 -12.57 16.31 -9.59
C ASP A 279 -11.32 16.90 -10.26
N GLY A 280 -10.52 16.06 -10.93
CA GLY A 280 -9.31 16.45 -11.64
C GLY A 280 -8.04 16.43 -10.77
N SER A 281 -8.16 16.31 -9.46
CA SER A 281 -7.04 16.14 -8.53
C SER A 281 -6.41 14.74 -8.66
N PHE A 282 -5.35 14.48 -7.93
CA PHE A 282 -4.56 13.25 -8.00
C PHE A 282 -4.40 12.62 -6.61
N LEU A 283 -4.45 11.29 -6.59
CA LEU A 283 -4.13 10.48 -5.42
C LEU A 283 -2.98 9.55 -5.78
N MET A 284 -2.01 9.44 -4.86
CA MET A 284 -0.88 8.53 -4.95
C MET A 284 -0.90 7.58 -3.76
N LEU A 285 -0.82 6.27 -4.04
CA LEU A 285 -0.39 5.28 -3.07
C LEU A 285 1.10 5.05 -3.20
N TYR A 286 1.80 4.86 -2.10
CA TYR A 286 3.24 4.63 -2.12
C TYR A 286 3.70 3.80 -0.93
N GLY A 287 4.83 3.13 -1.11
CA GLY A 287 5.53 2.40 -0.05
C GLY A 287 6.63 3.23 0.62
N PRO A 288 7.09 2.81 1.81
CA PRO A 288 8.31 3.36 2.40
C PRO A 288 9.53 3.02 1.53
N ARG A 289 10.60 3.82 1.64
CA ARG A 289 11.86 3.47 1.00
C ARG A 289 12.42 2.23 1.68
N LEU A 290 12.83 1.27 0.87
CA LEU A 290 13.31 -0.04 1.32
C LEU A 290 14.60 0.03 2.15
N ASP A 291 15.41 1.07 1.95
CA ASP A 291 16.66 1.29 2.68
C ASP A 291 16.47 1.99 4.03
N ASP A 292 15.30 2.62 4.27
CA ASP A 292 14.99 3.26 5.56
C ASP A 292 14.84 2.23 6.69
N GLU A 293 14.78 0.92 6.36
CA GLU A 293 14.67 -0.18 7.32
C GLU A 293 15.98 -0.87 7.68
N ARG A 294 17.13 -0.51 7.06
CA ARG A 294 18.42 -0.96 7.60
C ARG A 294 18.78 -0.05 8.77
N PRO A 295 18.89 -0.54 10.02
CA PRO A 295 19.59 0.22 11.04
C PRO A 295 20.98 0.46 10.49
N GLN A 296 21.37 1.71 10.26
CA GLN A 296 22.72 2.03 9.82
C GLN A 296 23.71 1.49 10.86
N SER A 297 24.31 0.35 10.57
CA SER A 297 25.37 -0.23 11.38
C SER A 297 26.64 0.57 11.13
N GLY A 298 26.81 1.71 11.82
CA GLY A 298 28.02 2.52 11.72
C GLY A 298 27.92 3.90 12.37
N GLY A 299 28.28 3.99 13.66
CA GLY A 299 28.75 5.22 14.30
C GLY A 299 27.73 5.98 15.15
N PRO A 300 28.07 6.37 16.39
CA PRO A 300 27.21 7.16 17.26
C PRO A 300 27.14 8.59 16.74
N GLY A 301 26.12 8.89 15.94
CA GLY A 301 25.82 10.28 15.55
C GLY A 301 25.29 10.44 14.14
N ALA A 302 24.14 9.83 13.80
CA ALA A 302 23.37 10.22 12.61
C ALA A 302 21.92 9.70 12.59
N LEU A 303 21.25 9.55 13.74
CA LEU A 303 19.82 9.18 13.81
C LEU A 303 18.99 10.44 14.11
N ALA A 304 18.98 11.39 13.16
CA ALA A 304 18.35 12.69 13.34
C ALA A 304 17.40 13.15 12.20
N ALA A 305 17.04 12.31 11.24
CA ALA A 305 16.05 12.66 10.21
C ALA A 305 15.52 11.33 9.66
N VAL A 306 14.24 10.92 9.74
CA VAL A 306 13.03 11.57 9.22
C VAL A 306 11.77 11.10 10.00
N VAL A 307 11.91 10.84 11.31
CA VAL A 307 10.79 11.01 12.29
C VAL A 307 10.83 12.43 12.93
N GLY A 308 11.81 13.22 12.47
CA GLY A 308 12.22 14.51 13.02
C GLY A 308 11.41 15.69 12.51
N THR A 309 10.16 15.80 12.95
CA THR A 309 9.70 17.17 13.23
C THR A 309 8.96 17.35 14.54
N LEU A 310 8.73 16.33 15.38
CA LEU A 310 8.15 16.58 16.72
C LEU A 310 8.43 15.58 17.87
N LEU A 311 9.21 14.49 17.69
CA LEU A 311 9.43 13.51 18.78
C LEU A 311 10.88 13.00 18.86
N MET A 312 11.87 13.89 18.97
CA MET A 312 13.23 13.48 19.34
C MET A 312 13.38 13.39 20.86
N GLY A 313 13.73 12.21 21.36
CA GLY A 313 14.16 12.00 22.75
C GLY A 313 13.34 11.00 23.58
N LYS A 314 12.30 10.36 23.02
CA LYS A 314 11.52 9.36 23.77
C LYS A 314 12.08 7.95 23.59
N ASP A 315 12.10 7.20 24.70
CA ASP A 315 12.50 5.80 24.80
C ASP A 315 11.74 4.92 23.77
N PRO A 316 12.41 4.02 23.02
CA PRO A 316 11.77 3.08 22.10
C PRO A 316 10.62 2.29 22.72
N THR A 317 10.70 1.99 24.03
CA THR A 317 9.64 1.31 24.80
C THR A 317 8.36 2.13 24.81
N VAL A 318 8.47 3.45 25.02
CA VAL A 318 7.31 4.37 25.00
C VAL A 318 6.65 4.42 23.62
N LEU A 319 7.41 4.30 22.53
CA LEU A 319 6.85 4.24 21.18
C LEU A 319 6.13 2.91 20.93
N HIS A 320 6.71 1.80 21.39
CA HIS A 320 6.09 0.48 21.31
C HIS A 320 4.77 0.44 22.07
N ASP A 321 4.76 0.91 23.31
CA ASP A 321 3.59 0.90 24.17
C ASP A 321 2.48 1.81 23.61
N ARG A 322 2.83 2.98 23.03
CA ARG A 322 1.85 3.80 22.30
C ARG A 322 1.23 3.08 21.12
N ALA A 323 2.02 2.37 20.32
CA ALA A 323 1.52 1.59 19.20
C ALA A 323 0.56 0.49 19.70
N THR A 324 0.83 -0.10 20.86
CA THR A 324 -0.05 -1.07 21.53
C THR A 324 -1.35 -0.41 22.01
N SER A 325 -1.30 0.75 22.66
CA SER A 325 -2.51 1.52 23.04
C SER A 325 -3.38 1.88 21.84
N ILE A 326 -2.77 2.30 20.72
CA ILE A 326 -3.49 2.60 19.46
C ILE A 326 -4.26 1.37 18.97
N LYS A 327 -3.61 0.19 18.93
CA LYS A 327 -4.26 -1.05 18.51
C LYS A 327 -5.41 -1.43 19.45
N LYS A 328 -5.24 -1.29 20.77
CA LYS A 328 -6.28 -1.58 21.76
C LYS A 328 -7.49 -0.66 21.59
N LEU A 329 -7.29 0.67 21.54
CA LEU A 329 -8.36 1.64 21.32
C LEU A 329 -9.06 1.46 19.97
N HIS A 330 -8.32 1.11 18.92
CA HIS A 330 -8.93 0.91 17.60
C HIS A 330 -9.88 -0.30 17.61
N ARG A 331 -9.45 -1.42 18.21
CA ARG A 331 -10.32 -2.58 18.43
C ARG A 331 -11.54 -2.25 19.28
N LEU A 332 -11.38 -1.44 20.34
CA LEU A 332 -12.52 -0.96 21.13
C LEU A 332 -13.50 -0.15 20.27
N GLY A 333 -13.00 0.74 19.42
CA GLY A 333 -13.83 1.51 18.47
C GLY A 333 -14.65 0.63 17.53
N LEU A 334 -14.05 -0.40 16.96
CA LEU A 334 -14.76 -1.38 16.13
C LEU A 334 -15.90 -2.06 16.91
N HIS A 335 -15.65 -2.51 18.15
CA HIS A 335 -16.68 -3.15 18.97
C HIS A 335 -17.77 -2.17 19.44
N CYS A 336 -17.46 -0.90 19.68
CA CYS A 336 -18.45 0.15 19.95
C CYS A 336 -19.39 0.34 18.75
N LEU A 337 -18.85 0.37 17.53
CA LEU A 337 -19.66 0.50 16.31
C LEU A 337 -20.53 -0.74 16.06
N MET A 338 -19.99 -1.95 16.26
CA MET A 338 -20.78 -3.19 16.20
C MET A 338 -21.89 -3.21 17.26
N TYR A 339 -21.59 -2.76 18.48
CA TYR A 339 -22.62 -2.63 19.52
C TYR A 339 -23.72 -1.66 19.07
N ALA A 340 -23.37 -0.52 18.47
CA ALA A 340 -24.35 0.43 17.97
C ALA A 340 -25.24 -0.13 16.87
N GLU A 341 -24.70 -0.96 15.97
CA GLU A 341 -25.51 -1.66 14.97
C GLU A 341 -26.61 -2.52 15.63
N ASP A 342 -26.25 -3.24 16.70
CA ASP A 342 -27.17 -4.10 17.45
C ASP A 342 -28.14 -3.32 18.37
N HIS A 343 -27.86 -2.04 18.67
CA HIS A 343 -28.57 -1.24 19.68
C HIS A 343 -29.18 0.05 19.12
N GLY A 344 -29.71 0.01 17.90
CA GLY A 344 -30.46 1.14 17.32
C GLY A 344 -29.61 2.38 17.07
N GLY A 345 -28.31 2.17 16.88
CA GLY A 345 -27.30 3.16 16.63
C GLY A 345 -26.67 3.80 17.87
N ASN A 346 -27.05 3.38 19.08
CA ASN A 346 -26.48 3.90 20.33
C ASN A 346 -25.16 3.18 20.64
N LEU A 347 -24.10 3.94 20.92
CA LEU A 347 -22.86 3.37 21.44
C LEU A 347 -23.11 2.74 22.83
N PRO A 348 -22.24 1.83 23.31
CA PRO A 348 -22.45 1.19 24.61
C PRO A 348 -22.54 2.23 25.75
N PRO A 349 -23.30 1.95 26.82
CA PRO A 349 -23.38 2.88 27.96
C PRO A 349 -22.03 3.01 28.66
N ASP A 350 -21.22 1.95 28.69
CA ASP A 350 -19.87 1.92 29.22
C ASP A 350 -19.01 0.87 28.49
N LEU A 351 -17.69 0.87 28.72
CA LEU A 351 -16.80 -0.15 28.12
C LEU A 351 -16.97 -1.54 28.76
N ALA A 352 -17.47 -1.63 29.99
CA ALA A 352 -17.72 -2.90 30.66
C ALA A 352 -18.80 -3.72 29.94
N SER A 353 -19.78 -3.05 29.34
CA SER A 353 -20.83 -3.67 28.52
C SER A 353 -20.26 -4.45 27.33
N LEU A 354 -19.12 -4.04 26.78
CA LEU A 354 -18.43 -4.79 25.71
C LEU A 354 -17.76 -6.06 26.24
N VAL A 355 -17.29 -6.05 27.50
CA VAL A 355 -16.69 -7.20 28.17
C VAL A 355 -17.78 -8.20 28.57
N ASP A 356 -18.85 -7.73 29.20
CA ASP A 356 -19.99 -8.56 29.60
C ASP A 356 -20.67 -9.22 28.40
N GLY A 357 -20.71 -8.51 27.26
CA GLY A 357 -21.17 -9.04 25.98
C GLY A 357 -20.20 -10.01 25.28
N GLY A 358 -19.04 -10.30 25.87
CA GLY A 358 -18.02 -11.19 25.31
C GLY A 358 -17.37 -10.68 24.02
N ARG A 359 -17.51 -9.38 23.70
CA ARG A 359 -16.92 -8.77 22.49
C ARG A 359 -15.46 -8.41 22.69
N VAL A 360 -15.11 -8.07 23.91
CA VAL A 360 -13.78 -7.58 24.32
C VAL A 360 -13.36 -8.31 25.59
N LYS A 361 -12.07 -8.55 25.80
CA LYS A 361 -11.57 -9.09 27.07
C LYS A 361 -11.27 -7.96 28.05
N ALA A 362 -11.41 -8.19 29.35
CA ALA A 362 -11.05 -7.18 30.36
C ALA A 362 -9.60 -6.67 30.20
N GLU A 363 -8.68 -7.55 29.80
CA GLU A 363 -7.27 -7.27 29.47
C GLU A 363 -7.07 -6.17 28.40
N ASP A 364 -8.08 -6.01 27.54
CA ASP A 364 -8.07 -5.05 26.44
C ASP A 364 -8.40 -3.63 26.92
N LEU A 365 -8.95 -3.48 28.13
CA LEU A 365 -9.26 -2.22 28.79
C LEU A 365 -8.09 -1.66 29.62
N VAL A 366 -6.97 -2.38 29.65
CA VAL A 366 -5.75 -2.01 30.39
C VAL A 366 -4.70 -1.47 29.41
N SER A 367 -4.10 -0.33 29.73
CA SER A 367 -3.02 0.28 28.95
C SER A 367 -1.70 -0.49 29.18
N PRO A 368 -0.80 -0.58 28.18
CA PRO A 368 0.57 -1.07 28.41
C PRO A 368 1.37 -0.20 29.39
N PHE A 369 0.94 1.04 29.63
CA PHE A 369 1.55 1.95 30.61
C PHE A 369 0.96 1.81 32.02
N GLU A 370 -0.06 0.98 32.21
CA GLU A 370 -0.72 0.77 33.49
C GLU A 370 -0.06 -0.39 34.24
N GLU A 371 0.36 -0.13 35.48
CA GLU A 371 1.00 -1.15 36.33
C GLU A 371 -0.03 -2.09 36.97
N ASP A 372 -1.24 -1.59 37.26
CA ASP A 372 -2.32 -2.40 37.81
C ASP A 372 -3.11 -3.10 36.69
N PRO A 373 -3.02 -4.43 36.54
CA PRO A 373 -3.75 -5.17 35.51
C PRO A 373 -5.27 -5.14 35.71
N ASN A 374 -5.78 -4.63 36.84
CA ASN A 374 -7.21 -4.49 37.10
C ASN A 374 -7.71 -3.04 36.88
N ALA A 375 -6.82 -2.09 36.60
CA ALA A 375 -7.22 -0.72 36.36
C ALA A 375 -7.82 -0.55 34.96
N MET A 376 -8.93 0.20 34.87
CA MET A 376 -9.43 0.69 33.59
C MET A 376 -8.60 1.90 33.17
N SER A 377 -7.78 1.73 32.14
CA SER A 377 -6.85 2.77 31.68
C SER A 377 -7.43 3.69 30.61
N TYR A 378 -8.60 3.34 30.07
CA TYR A 378 -9.31 4.15 29.07
C TYR A 378 -10.53 4.83 29.69
N ILE A 379 -10.66 6.13 29.44
CA ILE A 379 -11.81 6.94 29.80
C ILE A 379 -12.76 6.97 28.61
N TYR A 380 -14.03 6.65 28.84
CA TYR A 380 -15.08 6.59 27.82
C TYR A 380 -16.08 7.73 27.98
N ILE A 381 -16.50 8.32 26.86
CA ILE A 381 -17.49 9.40 26.81
C ILE A 381 -18.83 8.81 26.35
N GLU A 382 -19.69 8.51 27.31
CA GLU A 382 -21.03 7.94 27.10
C GLU A 382 -22.03 8.90 26.42
N GLY A 383 -23.20 8.37 26.05
CA GLY A 383 -24.33 9.16 25.52
C GLY A 383 -24.27 9.45 24.02
N GLN A 384 -23.36 8.79 23.30
CA GLN A 384 -23.13 9.03 21.88
C GLN A 384 -23.87 8.04 20.97
N ARG A 385 -24.14 8.44 19.72
CA ARG A 385 -24.67 7.58 18.65
C ARG A 385 -23.70 7.58 17.48
N HIS A 386 -23.60 6.48 16.74
CA HIS A 386 -22.70 6.38 15.58
C HIS A 386 -23.01 7.38 14.44
N THR A 387 -24.18 8.04 14.49
CA THR A 387 -24.61 9.08 13.54
C THR A 387 -24.28 10.51 14.00
N MET A 388 -23.62 10.69 15.15
CA MET A 388 -23.18 12.01 15.61
C MET A 388 -21.96 12.52 14.83
N ASP A 389 -21.41 13.68 15.20
CA ASP A 389 -20.24 14.25 14.51
C ASP A 389 -19.05 13.26 14.57
N PRO A 390 -18.49 12.85 13.42
CA PRO A 390 -17.40 11.86 13.37
C PRO A 390 -16.14 12.30 14.14
N ARG A 391 -15.99 13.61 14.42
CA ARG A 391 -14.88 14.18 15.18
C ARG A 391 -15.08 14.09 16.69
N ASN A 392 -16.18 13.54 17.17
CA ASN A 392 -16.37 13.32 18.60
C ASN A 392 -15.33 12.35 19.16
N VAL A 393 -14.75 12.70 20.30
CA VAL A 393 -13.94 11.77 21.11
C VAL A 393 -14.87 10.74 21.76
N VAL A 394 -14.62 9.46 21.49
CA VAL A 394 -15.38 8.34 22.08
C VAL A 394 -14.68 7.80 23.31
N ALA A 395 -13.37 7.57 23.22
CA ALA A 395 -12.56 7.12 24.34
C ALA A 395 -11.12 7.65 24.21
N TYR A 396 -10.41 7.72 25.32
CA TYR A 396 -9.00 8.09 25.33
C TYR A 396 -8.28 7.42 26.50
N GLU A 397 -6.96 7.23 26.37
CA GLU A 397 -6.12 6.72 27.47
C GLU A 397 -5.91 7.80 28.53
N LYS A 398 -5.84 7.45 29.82
CA LYS A 398 -5.53 8.42 30.89
C LYS A 398 -4.25 9.20 30.56
N LEU A 399 -4.29 10.53 30.69
CA LEU A 399 -3.17 11.41 30.33
C LEU A 399 -1.92 11.13 31.19
N GLU A 400 -2.14 10.71 32.44
CA GLU A 400 -1.13 10.35 33.43
C GLU A 400 -0.24 9.19 32.96
N ASN A 401 -0.81 8.24 32.22
CA ASN A 401 -0.11 7.07 31.67
C ASN A 401 0.99 7.46 30.68
N GLN A 402 0.97 8.69 30.17
CA GLN A 402 1.91 9.21 29.18
C GLN A 402 2.73 10.39 29.72
N GLY A 403 2.79 10.55 31.05
CA GLY A 403 3.49 11.65 31.70
C GLY A 403 2.86 13.03 31.42
N GLY A 404 1.58 13.08 31.06
CA GLY A 404 0.86 14.33 30.81
C GLY A 404 1.16 15.01 29.46
N GLU A 405 2.05 14.46 28.63
CA GLU A 405 2.42 15.11 27.36
C GLU A 405 1.34 14.99 26.27
N GLY A 406 0.48 13.99 26.39
CA GLY A 406 -0.52 13.66 25.39
C GLY A 406 -1.18 12.31 25.66
N THR A 407 -2.09 11.90 24.80
CA THR A 407 -2.80 10.63 24.94
C THR A 407 -3.18 10.06 23.58
N VAL A 408 -3.48 8.76 23.55
CA VAL A 408 -4.10 8.10 22.42
C VAL A 408 -5.62 8.29 22.50
N VAL A 409 -6.20 8.79 21.42
CA VAL A 409 -7.61 9.21 21.34
C VAL A 409 -8.31 8.43 20.24
N LEU A 410 -9.46 7.83 20.57
CA LEU A 410 -10.40 7.20 19.66
C LEU A 410 -11.52 8.19 19.32
N PHE A 411 -11.79 8.33 18.03
CA PHE A 411 -12.84 9.17 17.49
C PHE A 411 -14.05 8.34 17.02
N LEU A 412 -15.20 8.99 16.85
CA LEU A 412 -16.46 8.33 16.49
C LEU A 412 -16.42 7.65 15.12
N ASP A 413 -15.63 8.16 14.19
CA ASP A 413 -15.37 7.53 12.89
C ASP A 413 -14.50 6.26 12.97
N GLY A 414 -14.05 5.87 14.17
CA GLY A 414 -13.21 4.70 14.40
C GLY A 414 -11.71 4.96 14.23
N HIS A 415 -11.31 6.18 13.84
CA HIS A 415 -9.90 6.53 13.77
C HIS A 415 -9.29 6.70 15.17
N VAL A 416 -8.01 6.35 15.28
CA VAL A 416 -7.23 6.47 16.52
C VAL A 416 -5.92 7.18 16.20
N LYS A 417 -5.55 8.17 17.03
CA LYS A 417 -4.26 8.85 16.92
C LYS A 417 -3.72 9.24 18.29
N TRP A 418 -2.41 9.41 18.37
CA TRP A 418 -1.80 10.12 19.50
C TRP A 418 -1.95 11.62 19.31
N MET A 419 -2.32 12.32 20.38
CA MET A 419 -2.49 13.76 20.42
C MET A 419 -1.70 14.36 21.57
N LYS A 420 -1.14 15.55 21.35
CA LYS A 420 -0.62 16.37 22.45
C LYS A 420 -1.75 16.79 23.38
N ALA A 421 -1.44 16.95 24.67
CA ALA A 421 -2.41 17.28 25.72
C ALA A 421 -3.31 18.48 25.34
N GLU A 422 -2.72 19.62 24.95
CA GLU A 422 -3.47 20.83 24.57
C GLU A 422 -4.46 20.59 23.41
N ALA A 423 -4.02 19.87 22.36
CA ALA A 423 -4.88 19.58 21.22
C ALA A 423 -6.00 18.59 21.59
N PHE A 424 -5.69 17.61 22.45
CA PHE A 424 -6.66 16.66 22.97
C PHE A 424 -7.71 17.36 23.85
N GLU A 425 -7.29 18.22 24.78
CA GLU A 425 -8.19 18.97 25.67
C GLU A 425 -9.18 19.81 24.87
N LYS A 426 -8.71 20.47 23.80
CA LYS A 426 -9.57 21.20 22.89
C LYS A 426 -10.58 20.28 22.19
N ASP A 427 -10.15 19.17 21.60
CA ASP A 427 -11.06 18.25 20.89
C ASP A 427 -12.05 17.58 21.86
N LEU A 428 -11.66 17.34 23.12
CA LEU A 428 -12.52 16.84 24.18
C LEU A 428 -13.56 17.89 24.59
N ALA A 429 -13.16 19.14 24.83
CA ALA A 429 -14.08 20.23 25.16
C ALA A 429 -15.10 20.46 24.04
N ASP A 430 -14.64 20.49 22.79
CA ASP A 430 -15.51 20.61 21.61
C ASP A 430 -16.49 19.41 21.50
N THR A 431 -16.06 18.22 21.92
CA THR A 431 -16.93 17.02 21.98
C THR A 431 -17.99 17.16 23.07
N LEU A 432 -17.61 17.58 24.27
CA LEU A 432 -18.54 17.76 25.40
C LEU A 432 -19.59 18.84 25.09
N ASP A 433 -19.20 19.95 24.48
CA ASP A 433 -20.11 21.00 24.02
C ASP A 433 -21.14 20.46 23.02
N ARG A 434 -20.71 19.66 22.01
CA ARG A 434 -21.62 19.00 21.07
C ARG A 434 -22.58 18.00 21.73
N LEU A 435 -22.19 17.44 22.88
CA LEU A 435 -23.04 16.56 23.69
C LEU A 435 -23.88 17.33 24.72
N GLY A 436 -23.71 18.66 24.83
CA GLY A 436 -24.41 19.51 25.79
C GLY A 436 -23.99 19.30 27.24
N ARG A 437 -22.69 19.07 27.50
CA ARG A 437 -22.13 18.76 28.82
C ARG A 437 -21.15 19.81 29.33
#